data_AF-A0A5B7C0E5-F1
#
_entry.id   AF-A0A5B7C0E5-F1
#
_cell.length_a   1.000
_cell.length_b   1.000
_cell.length_c   1.000
_cell.angle_alpha   90.00
_cell.angle_beta   90.00
_cell.angle_gamma   90.00
#
_symmetry.space_group_name_H-M   'P 1'
#
loop_
_entity.id
_entity.type
_entity.pdbx_description
1 polymer ?
#
loop_
_entity_poly.entity_id
_entity_poly.type
_entity_poly.pdbx_seq_one_letter_code
_entity_poly.pdbx_strand_id
1 'polypeptide(L)'
;HELCLYVLSASQRTELIRATLATLHAFLSWIPLGYIFESPLLETLLKFFPLPSYRNLTLQCLTEVAALTFGDFYDMQYVKMYNIFMGQLQTILPPNTNIPDAYANGSNEEQAFIQNLALFFTSFYKCHIRVLESTQENISALLMGLEYLINISYVDDTEVFKVCLDYWNSLVLELFEAHHNPDNPAAVANMMGLQMPLLSGMVDGLGSQ
;
A
#
# COMPACT_ATOMS: atom_id res chain seq x y z
N HIS A 1 20.07 -7.83 -13.09
CA HIS A 1 18.96 -6.87 -12.98
C HIS A 1 18.62 -6.27 -14.35
N GLU A 2 19.56 -5.69 -15.11
CA GLU A 2 19.29 -5.18 -16.49
C GLU A 2 18.62 -6.20 -17.41
N LEU A 3 19.00 -7.48 -17.32
CA LEU A 3 18.35 -8.58 -18.03
C LEU A 3 16.84 -8.71 -17.70
N CYS A 4 16.44 -8.54 -16.44
CA CYS A 4 15.05 -8.61 -16.04
C CYS A 4 14.24 -7.48 -16.66
N LEU A 5 14.75 -6.23 -16.59
CA LEU A 5 14.11 -5.09 -17.26
C LEU A 5 14.02 -5.26 -18.77
N TYR A 6 15.07 -5.78 -19.41
CA TYR A 6 15.04 -6.05 -20.84
C TYR A 6 13.96 -7.07 -21.21
N VAL A 7 13.87 -8.18 -20.48
CA VAL A 7 12.86 -9.21 -20.73
C VAL A 7 11.45 -8.68 -20.46
N LEU A 8 11.25 -7.92 -19.38
CA LEU A 8 9.95 -7.33 -19.04
C LEU A 8 9.48 -6.28 -20.06
N SER A 9 10.39 -5.61 -20.75
CA SER A 9 10.05 -4.59 -21.77
C SER A 9 9.91 -5.16 -23.18
N ALA A 10 10.67 -6.18 -23.55
CA ALA A 10 10.76 -6.67 -24.92
C ALA A 10 10.00 -7.97 -25.19
N SER A 11 9.75 -8.80 -24.17
CA SER A 11 9.11 -10.10 -24.35
C SER A 11 7.58 -9.96 -24.48
N GLN A 12 7.00 -10.78 -25.35
CA GLN A 12 5.54 -11.02 -25.42
C GLN A 12 5.16 -12.43 -24.94
N ARG A 13 6.14 -13.22 -24.48
CA ARG A 13 5.92 -14.61 -24.04
C ARG A 13 5.53 -14.62 -22.57
N THR A 14 4.28 -14.94 -22.28
CA THR A 14 3.69 -14.97 -20.93
C THR A 14 4.53 -15.77 -19.93
N GLU A 15 4.92 -17.00 -20.26
CA GLU A 15 5.73 -17.84 -19.35
C GLU A 15 7.09 -17.23 -19.02
N LEU A 16 7.74 -16.58 -20.00
CA LEU A 16 9.02 -15.93 -19.79
C LEU A 16 8.87 -14.68 -18.90
N ILE A 17 7.81 -13.90 -19.09
CA ILE A 17 7.49 -12.75 -18.24
C ILE A 17 7.22 -13.23 -16.80
N ARG A 18 6.39 -14.27 -16.62
CA ARG A 18 6.10 -14.84 -15.29
C ARG A 18 7.36 -15.35 -14.59
N ALA A 19 8.20 -16.11 -15.29
CA ALA A 19 9.48 -16.58 -14.75
C ALA A 19 10.40 -15.40 -14.37
N THR A 20 10.38 -14.32 -15.14
CA THR A 20 11.18 -13.12 -14.88
C THR A 20 10.67 -12.35 -13.66
N LEU A 21 9.36 -12.20 -13.49
CA LEU A 21 8.75 -11.60 -12.29
C LEU A 21 9.04 -12.43 -11.04
N ALA A 22 8.91 -13.75 -11.11
CA ALA A 22 9.25 -14.64 -9.99
C ALA A 22 10.75 -14.57 -9.63
N THR A 23 11.61 -14.49 -10.64
CA THR A 23 13.05 -14.28 -10.43
C THR A 23 13.31 -12.93 -9.78
N LEU A 24 12.67 -11.86 -10.26
CA LEU A 24 12.80 -10.53 -9.70
C LEU A 24 12.35 -10.50 -8.23
N HIS A 25 11.20 -11.08 -7.91
CA HIS A 25 10.68 -11.19 -6.54
C HIS A 25 11.74 -11.75 -5.58
N ALA A 26 12.43 -12.83 -5.96
CA ALA A 26 13.49 -13.45 -5.15
C ALA A 26 14.75 -12.58 -4.95
N PHE A 27 14.98 -11.58 -5.80
CA PHE A 27 16.20 -10.74 -5.76
C PHE A 27 15.95 -9.31 -5.29
N LEU A 28 14.70 -8.84 -5.16
CA LEU A 28 14.39 -7.44 -4.87
C LEU A 28 15.06 -6.91 -3.60
N SER A 29 15.17 -7.73 -2.55
CA SER A 29 15.84 -7.36 -1.30
C SER A 29 17.37 -7.24 -1.41
N TRP A 30 17.97 -7.70 -2.51
CA TRP A 30 19.43 -7.76 -2.70
C TRP A 30 19.95 -6.79 -3.76
N ILE A 31 19.08 -6.20 -4.59
CA ILE A 31 19.51 -5.27 -5.65
C ILE A 31 19.64 -3.84 -5.11
N PRO A 32 20.52 -2.99 -5.69
CA PRO A 32 20.70 -1.62 -5.23
C PRO A 32 19.40 -0.80 -5.27
N LEU A 33 19.14 -0.01 -4.24
CA LEU A 33 17.93 0.81 -4.12
C LEU A 33 17.76 1.78 -5.29
N GLY A 34 18.85 2.42 -5.75
CA GLY A 34 18.82 3.29 -6.92
C GLY A 34 18.30 2.58 -8.17
N TYR A 35 18.56 1.28 -8.32
CA TYR A 35 17.97 0.53 -9.42
C TYR A 35 16.46 0.34 -9.29
N ILE A 36 15.93 0.21 -8.07
CA ILE A 36 14.48 0.07 -7.84
C ILE A 36 13.77 1.41 -8.09
N PHE A 37 14.30 2.50 -7.54
CA PHE A 37 13.61 3.79 -7.45
C PHE A 37 14.01 4.82 -8.52
N GLU A 38 15.18 4.68 -9.13
CA GLU A 38 15.70 5.63 -10.13
C GLU A 38 15.72 5.04 -11.56
N SER A 39 15.40 3.75 -11.70
CA SER A 39 15.20 3.11 -13.00
C SER A 39 13.71 2.93 -13.33
N PRO A 40 13.35 2.53 -14.57
CA PRO A 40 11.97 2.22 -14.95
C PRO A 40 11.35 0.99 -14.26
N LEU A 41 12.05 0.32 -13.34
CA LEU A 41 11.59 -0.93 -12.72
C LEU A 41 10.25 -0.79 -12.03
N LEU A 42 10.10 0.19 -11.14
CA LEU A 42 8.88 0.38 -10.37
C LEU A 42 7.68 0.73 -11.26
N GLU A 43 7.91 1.60 -12.25
CA GLU A 43 6.90 1.93 -13.27
C GLU A 43 6.49 0.70 -14.09
N THR A 44 7.46 -0.15 -14.43
CA THR A 44 7.23 -1.40 -15.16
C THR A 44 6.37 -2.37 -14.34
N LEU A 45 6.68 -2.55 -13.05
CA LEU A 45 5.86 -3.37 -12.15
C LEU A 45 4.43 -2.85 -12.11
N LEU A 46 4.21 -1.54 -11.89
CA LEU A 46 2.88 -0.95 -11.88
C LEU A 46 2.12 -1.13 -13.21
N LYS A 47 2.81 -1.19 -14.36
CA LYS A 47 2.18 -1.52 -15.66
C LYS A 47 1.71 -2.98 -15.75
N PHE A 48 2.40 -3.90 -15.08
CA PHE A 48 2.01 -5.31 -15.06
C PHE A 48 0.90 -5.62 -14.06
N PHE A 49 0.73 -4.82 -13.01
CA PHE A 49 -0.26 -5.04 -11.96
C PHE A 49 -1.70 -5.24 -12.45
N PRO A 50 -2.26 -4.41 -13.36
CA PRO A 50 -3.64 -4.60 -13.81
C PRO A 50 -3.85 -5.87 -14.66
N LEU A 51 -2.78 -6.46 -15.20
CA LEU A 51 -2.86 -7.59 -16.12
C LEU A 51 -3.08 -8.92 -15.34
N PRO A 52 -4.20 -9.64 -15.52
CA PRO A 52 -4.55 -10.82 -14.71
C PRO A 52 -3.44 -11.88 -14.65
N SER A 53 -2.80 -12.16 -15.79
CA SER A 53 -1.75 -13.19 -15.90
C SER A 53 -0.49 -12.89 -15.08
N TYR A 54 -0.30 -11.65 -14.61
CA TYR A 54 0.90 -11.19 -13.91
C TYR A 54 0.61 -10.58 -12.53
N ARG A 55 -0.62 -10.12 -12.31
CA ARG A 55 -1.09 -9.40 -11.12
C ARG A 55 -0.54 -9.91 -9.79
N ASN A 56 -0.71 -11.20 -9.51
CA ASN A 56 -0.27 -11.79 -8.24
C ASN A 56 1.25 -11.70 -8.04
N LEU A 57 2.04 -12.10 -9.05
CA LEU A 57 3.50 -12.02 -8.98
C LEU A 57 4.00 -10.57 -8.91
N THR A 58 3.35 -9.68 -9.63
CA THR A 58 3.65 -8.24 -9.57
C THR A 58 3.35 -7.67 -8.20
N LEU A 59 2.21 -8.03 -7.58
CA LEU A 59 1.86 -7.55 -6.25
C LEU A 59 2.83 -8.07 -5.19
N GLN A 60 3.31 -9.30 -5.32
CA GLN A 60 4.39 -9.82 -4.48
C GLN A 60 5.68 -9.00 -4.64
N CYS A 61 6.07 -8.67 -5.88
CA CYS A 61 7.20 -7.75 -6.11
C CYS A 61 6.98 -6.38 -5.45
N LEU A 62 5.80 -5.77 -5.64
CA LEU A 62 5.48 -4.47 -5.03
C LEU A 62 5.48 -4.55 -3.49
N THR A 63 5.10 -5.69 -2.91
CA THR A 63 5.16 -5.93 -1.46
C THR A 63 6.60 -5.94 -0.96
N GLU A 64 7.51 -6.62 -1.66
CA GLU A 64 8.95 -6.56 -1.31
C GLU A 64 9.49 -5.13 -1.37
N VAL A 65 9.12 -4.36 -2.40
CA VAL A 65 9.52 -2.94 -2.49
C VAL A 65 8.95 -2.14 -1.34
N ALA A 66 7.68 -2.35 -0.99
CA ALA A 66 6.99 -1.68 0.12
C ALA A 66 7.56 -2.03 1.51
N ALA A 67 8.32 -3.11 1.64
CA ALA A 67 8.98 -3.52 2.88
C ALA A 67 10.39 -2.90 3.05
N LEU A 68 10.96 -2.30 2.01
CA LEU A 68 12.31 -1.75 2.08
C LEU A 68 12.32 -0.47 2.93
N THR A 69 13.27 -0.35 3.87
CA THR A 69 13.41 0.83 4.72
C THR A 69 14.82 1.38 4.66
N PHE A 70 14.99 2.66 4.34
CA PHE A 70 16.31 3.30 4.20
C PHE A 70 16.26 4.81 4.48
N GLY A 71 15.40 5.23 5.41
CA GLY A 71 15.12 6.63 5.71
C GLY A 71 14.30 7.32 4.61
N ASP A 72 14.25 8.65 4.66
CA ASP A 72 13.22 9.44 3.97
C ASP A 72 13.55 9.73 2.49
N PHE A 73 14.68 9.22 1.98
CA PHE A 73 15.24 9.62 0.67
C PHE A 73 14.33 9.28 -0.52
N TYR A 74 13.58 8.17 -0.45
CA TYR A 74 12.65 7.76 -1.51
C TYR A 74 11.17 7.87 -1.12
N ASP A 75 10.81 8.66 -0.10
CA ASP A 75 9.42 8.84 0.35
C ASP A 75 8.48 9.26 -0.78
N MET A 76 8.93 10.18 -1.64
CA MET A 76 8.14 10.62 -2.79
C MET A 76 7.85 9.48 -3.78
N GLN A 77 8.75 8.50 -3.90
CA GLN A 77 8.58 7.33 -4.76
C GLN A 77 7.58 6.35 -4.15
N TYR A 78 7.60 6.17 -2.82
CA TYR A 78 6.57 5.40 -2.11
C TYR A 78 5.18 6.01 -2.26
N VAL A 79 5.06 7.33 -2.07
CA VAL A 79 3.79 8.05 -2.29
C VAL A 79 3.29 7.85 -3.72
N LYS A 80 4.16 8.02 -4.73
CA LYS A 80 3.80 7.83 -6.15
C LYS A 80 3.38 6.38 -6.43
N MET A 81 4.15 5.41 -5.94
CA MET A 81 3.83 3.99 -6.09
C MET A 81 2.45 3.68 -5.51
N TYR A 82 2.19 4.11 -4.27
CA TYR A 82 0.95 3.84 -3.57
C TYR A 82 -0.25 4.47 -4.29
N ASN A 83 -0.16 5.74 -4.71
CA ASN A 83 -1.26 6.41 -5.42
C ASN A 83 -1.57 5.75 -6.77
N ILE A 84 -0.55 5.37 -7.56
CA ILE A 84 -0.76 4.65 -8.82
C ILE A 84 -1.39 3.27 -8.56
N PHE A 85 -0.85 2.53 -7.58
CA PHE A 85 -1.38 1.24 -7.17
C PHE A 85 -2.85 1.34 -6.75
N MET A 86 -3.21 2.31 -5.90
CA MET A 86 -4.59 2.52 -5.44
C MET A 86 -5.55 2.89 -6.57
N GLY A 87 -5.09 3.71 -7.53
CA GLY A 87 -5.87 4.01 -8.73
C GLY A 87 -6.17 2.76 -9.56
N GLN A 88 -5.18 1.90 -9.74
CA GLN A 88 -5.36 0.63 -10.47
C GLN A 88 -6.20 -0.38 -9.68
N LEU A 89 -6.00 -0.48 -8.37
CA LEU A 89 -6.72 -1.41 -7.51
C LEU A 89 -8.23 -1.16 -7.57
N GLN A 90 -8.67 0.09 -7.54
CA GLN A 90 -10.10 0.44 -7.63
C GLN A 90 -10.75 -0.02 -8.95
N THR A 91 -9.97 -0.16 -10.02
CA THR A 91 -10.49 -0.70 -11.30
C THR A 91 -10.57 -2.23 -11.29
N ILE A 92 -9.68 -2.89 -10.55
CA ILE A 92 -9.57 -4.35 -10.46
C ILE A 92 -10.55 -4.91 -9.42
N LEU A 93 -10.66 -4.23 -8.28
CA LEU A 93 -11.48 -4.58 -7.13
C LEU A 93 -12.22 -3.31 -6.68
N PRO A 94 -13.39 -3.00 -7.25
CA PRO A 94 -14.15 -1.80 -6.90
C PRO A 94 -14.40 -1.68 -5.38
N PRO A 95 -14.40 -0.46 -4.81
CA PRO A 95 -14.55 -0.26 -3.36
C PRO A 95 -15.85 -0.84 -2.76
N ASN A 96 -16.89 -0.98 -3.58
CA ASN A 96 -18.19 -1.54 -3.17
C ASN A 96 -18.27 -3.07 -3.28
N THR A 97 -17.18 -3.75 -3.65
CA THR A 97 -17.13 -5.21 -3.71
C THR A 97 -17.24 -5.80 -2.31
N ASN A 98 -18.13 -6.76 -2.12
CA ASN A 98 -18.16 -7.60 -0.93
C ASN A 98 -16.96 -8.57 -0.96
N ILE A 99 -15.83 -8.14 -0.38
CA ILE A 99 -14.58 -8.92 -0.41
C ILE A 99 -14.72 -10.30 0.26
N PRO A 100 -15.36 -10.44 1.43
CA PRO A 100 -15.59 -11.76 2.03
C PRO A 100 -16.32 -12.74 1.10
N ASP A 101 -17.40 -12.29 0.45
CA ASP A 101 -18.17 -13.11 -0.48
C ASP A 101 -17.38 -13.42 -1.78
N ALA A 102 -16.68 -12.42 -2.32
CA ALA A 102 -15.81 -12.59 -3.49
C ALA A 102 -14.67 -13.58 -3.21
N TYR A 103 -14.13 -13.60 -1.99
CA TYR A 103 -13.11 -14.54 -1.58
C TYR A 103 -13.65 -15.98 -1.47
N ALA A 104 -14.80 -16.13 -0.80
CA ALA A 104 -15.43 -17.44 -0.57
C ALA A 104 -15.82 -18.14 -1.88
N ASN A 105 -16.24 -17.37 -2.88
CA ASN A 105 -16.66 -17.87 -4.20
C ASN A 105 -15.58 -17.74 -5.28
N GLY A 106 -14.42 -17.19 -4.94
CA GLY A 106 -13.33 -16.91 -5.86
C GLY A 106 -12.50 -18.15 -6.20
N SER A 107 -11.81 -18.07 -7.33
CA SER A 107 -10.77 -19.02 -7.71
C SER A 107 -9.54 -18.93 -6.80
N ASN A 108 -8.67 -19.94 -6.85
CA ASN A 108 -7.39 -19.92 -6.12
C ASN A 108 -6.54 -18.67 -6.46
N GLU A 109 -6.61 -18.18 -7.71
CA GLU A 109 -5.87 -16.97 -8.11
C GLU A 109 -6.46 -15.69 -7.50
N GLU A 110 -7.79 -15.62 -7.34
CA GLU A 110 -8.48 -14.50 -6.71
C GLU A 110 -8.29 -14.51 -5.19
N GLN A 111 -8.35 -15.67 -4.56
CA GLN A 111 -8.04 -15.82 -3.14
C GLN A 111 -6.58 -15.43 -2.85
N ALA A 112 -5.63 -15.89 -3.68
CA ALA A 112 -4.23 -15.48 -3.59
C ALA A 112 -4.07 -13.97 -3.79
N PHE A 113 -4.89 -13.35 -4.66
CA PHE A 113 -4.86 -11.90 -4.85
C PHE A 113 -5.29 -11.14 -3.60
N ILE A 114 -6.37 -11.55 -2.94
CA ILE A 114 -6.80 -10.94 -1.67
C ILE A 114 -5.75 -11.13 -0.56
N GLN A 115 -5.14 -12.32 -0.46
CA GLN A 115 -4.02 -12.57 0.46
C GLN A 115 -2.83 -11.64 0.18
N ASN A 116 -2.43 -11.52 -1.10
CA ASN A 116 -1.34 -10.63 -1.50
C ASN A 116 -1.67 -9.15 -1.25
N LEU A 117 -2.94 -8.73 -1.32
CA LEU A 117 -3.36 -7.37 -0.95
C LEU A 117 -3.18 -7.13 0.55
N ALA A 118 -3.58 -8.08 1.40
CA ALA A 118 -3.35 -7.99 2.85
C ALA A 118 -1.86 -7.81 3.15
N LEU A 119 -1.00 -8.61 2.52
CA LEU A 119 0.46 -8.52 2.67
C LEU A 119 1.00 -7.17 2.20
N PHE A 120 0.58 -6.70 1.02
CA PHE A 120 1.01 -5.40 0.51
C PHE A 120 0.64 -4.25 1.45
N PHE A 121 -0.65 -4.16 1.84
CA PHE A 121 -1.13 -3.08 2.69
C PHE A 121 -0.42 -3.09 4.05
N THR A 122 -0.39 -4.24 4.71
CA THR A 122 0.23 -4.35 6.03
C THR A 122 1.74 -4.09 5.98
N SER A 123 2.44 -4.52 4.93
CA SER A 123 3.86 -4.22 4.74
C SER A 123 4.09 -2.72 4.52
N PHE A 124 3.35 -2.11 3.59
CA PHE A 124 3.49 -0.69 3.28
C PHE A 124 3.21 0.17 4.51
N TYR A 125 2.12 -0.10 5.23
CA TYR A 125 1.74 0.72 6.37
C TYR A 125 2.69 0.59 7.55
N LYS A 126 3.20 -0.61 7.86
CA LYS A 126 4.22 -0.79 8.90
C LYS A 126 5.47 0.04 8.64
N CYS A 127 5.88 0.17 7.39
CA CYS A 127 7.13 0.85 7.03
C CYS A 127 6.94 2.33 6.71
N HIS A 128 5.80 2.71 6.12
CA HIS A 128 5.67 3.99 5.43
C HIS A 128 4.34 4.72 5.65
N ILE A 129 3.47 4.32 6.59
CA ILE A 129 2.14 4.96 6.73
C ILE A 129 2.20 6.50 6.84
N ARG A 130 3.20 7.03 7.56
CA ARG A 130 3.37 8.48 7.79
C ARG A 130 3.60 9.30 6.52
N VAL A 131 4.21 8.71 5.48
CA VAL A 131 4.46 9.44 4.22
C VAL A 131 3.14 9.77 3.49
N LEU A 132 2.06 9.06 3.82
CA LEU A 132 0.72 9.29 3.27
C LEU A 132 -0.08 10.34 4.06
N GLU A 133 0.41 10.85 5.18
CA GLU A 133 -0.31 11.79 6.05
C GLU A 133 -0.07 13.27 5.68
N SER A 134 0.75 13.53 4.67
CA SER A 134 1.24 14.89 4.37
C SER A 134 0.28 15.76 3.56
N THR A 135 -0.60 15.17 2.75
CA THR A 135 -1.53 15.91 1.88
C THR A 135 -2.93 15.32 1.95
N GLN A 136 -3.96 16.14 1.73
CA GLN A 136 -5.36 15.66 1.77
C GLN A 136 -5.64 14.57 0.74
N GLU A 137 -5.00 14.64 -0.43
CA GLU A 137 -5.10 13.61 -1.47
C GLU A 137 -4.51 12.28 -1.00
N ASN A 138 -3.30 12.30 -0.42
CA ASN A 138 -2.65 11.10 0.11
C ASN A 138 -3.45 10.51 1.29
N ILE A 139 -3.98 11.36 2.18
CA ILE A 139 -4.85 10.93 3.29
C ILE A 139 -6.09 10.23 2.75
N SER A 140 -6.69 10.75 1.68
CA SER A 140 -7.88 10.13 1.06
C SER A 140 -7.54 8.74 0.49
N ALA A 141 -6.39 8.59 -0.16
CA ALA A 141 -5.90 7.30 -0.65
C ALA A 141 -5.52 6.33 0.48
N LEU A 142 -4.97 6.83 1.59
CA LEU A 142 -4.68 6.06 2.80
C LEU A 142 -5.97 5.51 3.41
N LEU A 143 -6.97 6.36 3.64
CA LEU A 143 -8.25 5.96 4.22
C LEU A 143 -8.94 4.89 3.37
N MET A 144 -8.91 5.04 2.05
CA MET A 144 -9.45 4.02 1.14
C MET A 144 -8.70 2.70 1.24
N GLY A 145 -7.36 2.72 1.34
CA GLY A 145 -6.59 1.49 1.52
C GLY A 145 -6.82 0.82 2.88
N LEU A 146 -6.99 1.60 3.95
CA LEU A 146 -7.41 1.09 5.25
C LEU A 146 -8.81 0.47 5.19
N GLU A 147 -9.74 1.05 4.42
CA GLU A 147 -11.06 0.45 4.17
C GLU A 147 -10.96 -0.90 3.45
N TYR A 148 -10.09 -1.02 2.44
CA TYR A 148 -9.80 -2.34 1.83
C TYR A 148 -9.29 -3.32 2.89
N LEU A 149 -8.32 -2.93 3.72
CA LEU A 149 -7.73 -3.81 4.73
C LEU A 149 -8.77 -4.24 5.79
N ILE A 150 -9.70 -3.34 6.18
CA ILE A 150 -10.82 -3.67 7.05
C ILE A 150 -11.72 -4.72 6.38
N ASN A 151 -12.13 -4.51 5.14
CA ASN A 151 -12.97 -5.47 4.41
C ASN A 151 -12.28 -6.84 4.24
N ILE A 152 -10.97 -6.86 3.97
CA ILE A 152 -10.16 -8.07 3.90
C ILE A 152 -10.10 -8.78 5.27
N SER A 153 -10.10 -8.03 6.38
CA SER A 153 -10.10 -8.61 7.73
C SER A 153 -11.38 -9.40 8.08
N TYR A 154 -12.46 -9.22 7.31
CA TYR A 154 -13.70 -9.99 7.44
C TYR A 154 -13.74 -11.27 6.60
N VAL A 155 -12.69 -11.56 5.82
CA VAL A 155 -12.57 -12.83 5.09
C VAL A 155 -12.46 -13.97 6.10
N ASP A 156 -13.24 -15.03 5.90
CA ASP A 156 -13.22 -16.25 6.72
C ASP A 156 -12.04 -17.16 6.33
N ASP A 157 -10.81 -16.63 6.49
CA ASP A 157 -9.56 -17.35 6.31
C ASP A 157 -8.60 -16.99 7.46
N THR A 158 -8.11 -18.02 8.14
CA THR A 158 -7.30 -17.84 9.35
C THR A 158 -5.96 -17.16 9.07
N GLU A 159 -5.33 -17.42 7.92
CA GLU A 159 -4.03 -16.86 7.59
C GLU A 159 -4.14 -15.40 7.12
N VAL A 160 -5.17 -15.08 6.33
CA VAL A 160 -5.53 -13.69 5.98
C VAL A 160 -5.78 -12.89 7.25
N PHE A 161 -6.60 -13.42 8.17
CA PHE A 161 -6.94 -12.73 9.40
C PHE A 161 -5.71 -12.46 10.28
N LYS A 162 -4.79 -13.43 10.41
CA LYS A 162 -3.54 -13.24 11.18
C LYS A 162 -2.69 -12.10 10.63
N VAL A 163 -2.52 -12.03 9.31
CA VAL A 163 -1.75 -10.93 8.66
C VAL A 163 -2.35 -9.58 9.01
N CYS A 164 -3.68 -9.44 8.88
CA CYS A 164 -4.38 -8.21 9.24
C CYS A 164 -4.29 -7.90 10.74
N LEU A 165 -4.52 -8.90 11.60
CA LEU A 165 -4.50 -8.75 13.05
C LEU A 165 -3.13 -8.29 13.55
N ASP A 166 -2.04 -8.86 13.03
CA ASP A 166 -0.68 -8.46 13.38
C ASP A 166 -0.42 -6.98 13.07
N TYR A 167 -0.95 -6.48 11.95
CA TYR A 167 -0.87 -5.06 11.63
C TYR A 167 -1.76 -4.20 12.55
N TRP A 168 -3.02 -4.57 12.76
CA TRP A 168 -3.93 -3.82 13.63
C TRP A 168 -3.38 -3.72 15.05
N ASN A 169 -2.78 -4.79 15.56
CA ASN A 169 -2.11 -4.79 16.85
C ASN A 169 -0.93 -3.79 16.88
N SER A 170 -0.06 -3.78 15.85
CA SER A 170 1.04 -2.81 15.73
C SER A 170 0.53 -1.38 15.72
N LEU A 171 -0.48 -1.09 14.90
CA LEU A 171 -1.06 0.25 14.76
C LEU A 171 -1.64 0.76 16.09
N VAL A 172 -2.42 -0.07 16.79
CA VAL A 172 -3.03 0.32 18.07
C VAL A 172 -1.96 0.59 19.13
N LEU A 173 -0.90 -0.24 19.19
CA LEU A 173 0.21 -0.03 20.12
C LEU A 173 0.94 1.29 19.84
N GLU A 174 1.28 1.57 18.59
CA GLU A 174 1.94 2.83 18.20
C GLU A 174 1.08 4.06 18.54
N LEU A 175 -0.22 4.01 18.26
CA LEU A 175 -1.14 5.10 18.59
C LEU A 175 -1.29 5.29 20.11
N PHE A 176 -1.35 4.20 20.87
CA PHE A 176 -1.45 4.24 22.32
C PHE A 176 -0.20 4.86 22.96
N GLU A 177 0.99 4.43 22.52
CA GLU A 177 2.27 4.96 22.98
C GLU A 177 2.43 6.44 22.63
N ALA A 178 2.04 6.85 21.42
CA ALA A 178 2.07 8.25 21.02
C ALA A 178 1.21 9.14 21.94
N HIS A 179 0.08 8.64 22.45
CA HIS A 179 -0.81 9.37 23.35
C HIS A 179 -0.34 9.39 24.81
N HIS A 180 0.48 8.42 25.23
CA HIS A 180 0.98 8.33 26.62
C HIS A 180 2.40 8.87 26.78
N ASN A 181 3.06 9.28 25.70
CA ASN A 181 4.32 9.98 25.76
C ASN A 181 4.08 11.46 26.16
N PRO A 182 4.49 11.91 27.36
CA PRO A 182 4.24 13.28 27.85
C PRO A 182 4.92 14.37 27.00
N ASP A 183 5.86 14.01 26.14
CA ASP A 183 6.54 14.93 25.21
C ASP A 183 5.80 15.10 23.86
N ASN A 184 4.67 14.40 23.63
CA ASN A 184 3.89 14.56 22.40
C ASN A 184 2.89 15.73 22.51
N PRO A 185 2.96 16.77 21.65
CA PRO A 185 2.03 17.91 21.70
C PRO A 185 0.55 17.51 21.58
N ALA A 186 0.21 16.40 20.91
CA ALA A 186 -1.16 15.89 20.83
C ALA A 186 -1.65 15.27 22.16
N ALA A 187 -0.77 14.58 22.89
CA ALA A 187 -1.04 14.05 24.22
C ALA A 187 -1.24 15.18 25.24
N VAL A 188 -0.41 16.22 25.13
CA VAL A 188 -0.51 17.44 25.95
C VAL A 188 -1.83 18.19 25.68
N ALA A 189 -2.23 18.34 24.41
CA ALA A 189 -3.51 18.98 24.05
C ALA A 189 -4.72 18.23 24.62
N ASN A 190 -4.73 16.89 24.53
CA ASN A 190 -5.77 16.06 25.13
C ASN A 190 -5.76 16.09 26.67
N MET A 191 -4.58 16.07 27.31
CA MET A 191 -4.47 16.23 28.77
C MET A 191 -4.94 17.60 29.26
N MET A 192 -4.78 18.66 28.47
CA MET A 192 -5.25 20.00 28.79
C MET A 192 -6.72 20.25 28.43
N GLY A 193 -7.44 19.24 27.88
CA GLY A 193 -8.83 19.39 27.44
C GLY A 193 -9.01 20.39 26.29
N LEU A 194 -7.94 20.68 25.54
CA LEU A 194 -7.95 21.59 24.40
C LEU A 194 -8.24 20.76 23.14
N GLN A 195 -9.48 20.84 22.67
CA GLN A 195 -9.87 20.24 21.40
C GLN A 195 -9.08 20.92 20.28
N MET A 196 -8.21 20.17 19.60
CA MET A 196 -7.48 20.68 18.43
C MET A 196 -8.50 21.17 17.39
N PRO A 197 -8.39 22.42 16.90
CA PRO A 197 -9.21 22.86 15.79
C PRO A 197 -8.84 22.01 14.58
N LEU A 198 -9.77 21.18 14.12
CA LEU A 198 -9.74 20.66 12.76
C LEU A 198 -9.63 21.89 11.86
N LEU A 199 -8.61 21.91 11.00
CA LEU A 199 -8.42 22.94 9.98
C LEU A 199 -9.63 22.91 9.02
N SER A 200 -10.69 23.61 9.39
CA SER A 200 -11.80 23.93 8.52
C SER A 200 -11.30 24.98 7.54
N GLY A 201 -11.13 24.59 6.28
CA GLY A 201 -10.83 25.50 5.19
C GLY A 201 -11.88 26.62 5.16
N MET A 202 -11.43 27.86 5.33
CA MET A 202 -12.27 29.03 5.12
C MET A 202 -12.52 29.20 3.63
N VAL A 203 -13.69 28.73 3.18
CA VAL A 203 -14.40 29.34 2.06
C VAL A 203 -15.43 30.28 2.68
N ASP A 204 -15.17 31.59 2.59
CA ASP A 204 -16.15 32.69 2.61
C ASP A 204 -15.43 33.87 1.94
N GLY A 205 -15.90 34.48 0.84
CA GLY A 205 -17.29 34.76 0.53
C GLY A 205 -17.74 36.02 1.27
N LEU A 206 -17.23 37.20 0.87
CA LEU A 206 -17.76 38.49 1.34
C LEU A 206 -17.87 39.46 0.16
N GLY A 207 -19.11 39.81 -0.15
CA GLY A 207 -19.47 40.81 -1.16
C GLY A 207 -19.57 42.23 -0.59
N SER A 208 -19.61 43.16 -1.54
CA SER A 208 -20.23 44.50 -1.53
C SER A 208 -19.84 45.49 -0.41
N GLN A 209 -19.05 46.50 -0.79
CA GLN A 209 -19.55 47.86 -1.06
C GLN A 209 -18.88 48.42 -2.31
#